data_AF-A0A969W1T3-F1
#
_entry.id   AF-A0A969W1T3-F1
#
_cell.length_a   1.000
_cell.length_b   1.000
_cell.length_c   1.000
_cell.angle_alpha   90.00
_cell.angle_beta   90.00
_cell.angle_gamma   90.00
#
_symmetry.space_group_name_H-M   'P 1'
#
loop_
_entity.id
_entity.type
_entity.pdbx_description
1 polymer ?
#
loop_
_entity_poly.entity_id
_entity_poly.type
_entity_poly.pdbx_seq_one_letter_code
_entity_poly.pdbx_strand_id
1 'polypeptide(L)'
;NNGNSIAQLSNPDIKPVEIEMMVRGLSVLKPNELVKEGDKTSIIIRNQPRGEISVKKVVVLIPKIPVPKLDGTLAVLPDPRMADSYQRDFAITLAANAQVTNDGVIFASDKVKVGTTIEIEGPKYLIKGSVMDVRY
;
A
#
# COMPACT_ATOMS: atom_id res chain seq x y z
N ASN A 1 23.41 -21.86 42.07
CA ASN A 1 22.95 -22.79 41.03
C ASN A 1 21.70 -22.20 40.39
N ASN A 2 21.90 -21.64 39.20
CA ASN A 2 20.98 -21.31 38.11
C ASN A 2 19.67 -20.58 38.43
N GLY A 3 19.70 -19.26 38.21
CA GLY A 3 18.52 -18.44 37.95
C GLY A 3 17.95 -18.80 36.58
N ASN A 4 16.84 -19.54 36.60
CA ASN A 4 16.06 -19.82 35.40
C ASN A 4 15.04 -18.69 35.20
N SER A 5 15.50 -17.58 34.63
CA SER A 5 14.60 -16.60 34.02
C SER A 5 14.13 -17.17 32.69
N ILE A 6 13.02 -17.90 32.72
CA ILE A 6 12.27 -18.28 31.53
C ILE A 6 11.58 -17.04 30.97
N ALA A 7 12.34 -16.24 30.21
CA ALA A 7 11.75 -15.39 29.20
C ALA A 7 11.03 -16.34 28.25
N GLN A 8 9.71 -16.43 28.40
CA GLN A 8 8.82 -17.15 27.52
C GLN A 8 8.94 -16.47 26.15
N LEU A 9 9.85 -16.96 25.31
CA LEU A 9 9.89 -16.64 23.89
C LEU A 9 8.59 -17.18 23.29
N SER A 10 7.53 -16.39 23.38
CA SER A 10 6.44 -16.47 22.43
C SER A 10 7.08 -16.27 21.07
N ASN A 11 7.24 -17.37 20.32
CA ASN A 11 7.69 -17.30 18.94
C ASN A 11 6.87 -16.21 18.24
N PRO A 12 7.52 -15.29 17.53
CA PRO A 12 6.80 -14.30 16.74
C PRO A 12 5.87 -15.07 15.79
N ASP A 13 4.57 -14.85 15.91
CA ASP A 13 3.57 -15.45 15.04
C ASP A 13 3.69 -14.75 13.67
N ILE A 14 4.58 -15.29 12.84
CA ILE A 14 4.85 -14.78 11.50
C ILE A 14 3.73 -15.26 10.60
N LYS A 15 2.91 -14.32 10.14
CA LYS A 15 1.76 -14.58 9.27
C LYS A 15 1.88 -13.79 7.97
N PRO A 16 1.30 -14.29 6.87
CA PRO A 16 1.12 -13.50 5.67
C PRO A 16 0.16 -12.35 5.98
N VAL A 17 0.60 -11.12 5.71
CA VAL A 17 -0.18 -9.89 5.90
C VAL A 17 -0.30 -9.15 4.57
N GLU A 18 -1.40 -8.45 4.41
CA GLU A 18 -1.64 -7.54 3.30
C GLU A 18 -1.71 -6.11 3.81
N ILE A 19 -0.88 -5.25 3.24
CA ILE A 19 -0.83 -3.83 3.57
C ILE A 19 -1.37 -3.08 2.36
N GLU A 20 -2.46 -2.35 2.55
CA GLU A 20 -3.04 -1.52 1.49
C GLU A 20 -2.53 -0.10 1.67
N MET A 21 -1.85 0.42 0.64
CA MET A 21 -1.36 1.79 0.62
C MET A 21 -2.08 2.62 -0.43
N MET A 22 -2.40 3.86 -0.07
CA MET A 22 -2.97 4.86 -0.94
C MET A 22 -1.89 5.86 -1.36
N VAL A 23 -1.75 6.06 -2.66
CA VAL A 23 -0.89 7.05 -3.30
C VAL A 23 -1.81 8.10 -3.93
N ARG A 24 -1.52 9.38 -3.67
CA ARG A 24 -2.33 10.49 -4.16
C ARG A 24 -1.52 11.42 -5.05
N GLY A 25 -2.11 11.83 -6.17
CA GLY A 25 -1.58 12.86 -7.06
C GLY A 25 -0.25 12.51 -7.71
N LEU A 26 0.01 11.23 -7.99
CA LEU A 26 1.27 10.83 -8.63
C LEU A 26 1.26 11.26 -10.09
N SER A 27 2.26 12.05 -10.48
CA SER A 27 2.48 12.46 -11.88
C SER A 27 3.09 11.31 -12.68
N VAL A 28 2.34 10.75 -13.62
CA VAL A 28 2.75 9.57 -14.41
C VAL A 28 2.12 9.60 -15.80
N LEU A 29 2.95 9.34 -16.82
CA LEU A 29 2.50 9.28 -18.20
C LEU A 29 1.68 8.02 -18.50
N LYS A 30 2.11 6.88 -17.94
CA LYS A 30 1.52 5.56 -18.18
C LYS A 30 1.26 4.84 -16.85
N PRO A 31 0.16 5.16 -16.14
CA PRO A 31 -0.09 4.65 -14.79
C PRO A 31 -0.15 3.11 -14.73
N ASN A 32 -0.75 2.47 -15.73
CA ASN A 32 -0.91 1.02 -15.79
C ASN A 32 0.41 0.27 -16.07
N GLU A 33 1.46 0.97 -16.51
CA GLU A 33 2.78 0.37 -16.81
C GLU A 33 3.79 0.59 -15.67
N LEU A 34 3.45 1.41 -14.66
CA LEU A 34 4.40 1.85 -13.63
C LEU A 34 4.73 0.75 -12.61
N VAL A 35 3.69 0.16 -12.02
CA VAL A 35 3.79 -0.93 -11.03
C VAL A 35 2.93 -2.08 -11.53
N LYS A 36 3.49 -3.29 -11.61
CA LYS A 36 2.74 -4.47 -12.04
C LYS A 36 2.45 -5.39 -10.87
N GLU A 37 1.34 -6.10 -10.98
CA GLU A 37 1.01 -7.17 -10.04
C GLU A 37 2.03 -8.31 -10.16
N GLY A 38 2.51 -8.80 -9.03
CA GLY A 38 3.56 -9.80 -8.93
C GLY A 38 4.98 -9.23 -8.86
N ASP A 39 5.17 -7.92 -9.10
CA ASP A 39 6.50 -7.30 -8.98
C ASP A 39 6.99 -7.34 -7.53
N LYS A 40 8.30 -7.51 -7.36
CA LYS A 40 8.99 -7.31 -6.09
C LYS A 40 9.56 -5.90 -6.05
N THR A 41 9.35 -5.21 -4.93
CA THR A 41 9.73 -3.81 -4.75
C THR A 41 10.41 -3.63 -3.43
N SER A 42 11.41 -2.75 -3.37
CA SER A 42 12.02 -2.36 -2.11
C SER A 42 11.04 -1.50 -1.33
N ILE A 43 10.94 -1.73 -0.02
CA ILE A 43 10.09 -0.95 0.86
C ILE A 43 10.95 -0.09 1.79
N ILE A 44 10.60 1.19 1.86
CA ILE A 44 11.23 2.19 2.71
C ILE A 44 10.18 2.68 3.71
N ILE A 45 10.52 2.60 4.99
CA ILE A 45 9.67 3.10 6.08
C ILE A 45 10.53 4.05 6.90
N ARG A 46 10.03 5.28 7.13
CA ARG A 46 10.77 6.33 7.86
C ARG A 46 12.18 6.58 7.30
N ASN A 47 12.31 6.66 5.96
CA ASN A 47 13.57 6.83 5.24
C ASN A 47 14.62 5.72 5.49
N GLN A 48 14.19 4.55 5.99
CA GLN A 48 15.07 3.40 6.16
C GLN A 48 14.62 2.26 5.24
N PRO A 49 15.54 1.64 4.49
CA PRO A 49 15.22 0.46 3.70
C PRO A 49 14.90 -0.70 4.64
N ARG A 50 13.72 -1.30 4.46
CA ARG A 50 13.20 -2.38 5.32
C ARG A 50 13.12 -3.74 4.63
N GLY A 51 13.60 -3.83 3.40
CA GLY A 51 13.69 -5.08 2.63
C GLY A 51 12.83 -5.03 1.37
N GLU A 52 12.43 -6.20 0.90
CA GLU A 52 11.58 -6.36 -0.28
C GLU A 52 10.16 -6.78 0.10
N ILE A 53 9.19 -6.33 -0.68
CA ILE A 53 7.78 -6.69 -0.57
C ILE A 53 7.21 -7.01 -1.95
N SER A 54 6.22 -7.89 -2.00
CA SER A 54 5.55 -8.25 -3.25
C SER A 54 4.31 -7.40 -3.47
N VAL A 55 4.15 -6.85 -4.67
CA VAL A 55 2.92 -6.15 -5.07
C VAL A 55 1.88 -7.19 -5.45
N LYS A 56 0.80 -7.28 -4.67
CA LYS A 56 -0.29 -8.23 -4.93
C LYS A 56 -1.30 -7.67 -5.92
N LYS A 57 -1.66 -6.39 -5.79
CA LYS A 57 -2.70 -5.75 -6.60
C LYS A 57 -2.41 -4.28 -6.79
N VAL A 58 -2.70 -3.74 -7.97
CA VAL A 58 -2.59 -2.31 -8.28
C VAL A 58 -3.90 -1.83 -8.88
N VAL A 59 -4.52 -0.84 -8.25
CA VAL A 59 -5.75 -0.21 -8.75
C VAL A 59 -5.46 1.25 -9.02
N VAL A 60 -5.54 1.64 -10.30
CA VAL A 60 -5.48 3.05 -10.71
C VAL A 60 -6.87 3.65 -10.53
N LEU A 61 -6.95 4.69 -9.71
CA LEU A 61 -8.20 5.37 -9.39
C LEU A 61 -8.39 6.54 -10.34
N ILE A 62 -9.50 6.50 -11.09
CA ILE A 62 -9.93 7.58 -11.97
C ILE A 62 -11.11 8.28 -11.29
N PRO A 63 -11.01 9.60 -11.00
CA PRO A 63 -12.13 10.36 -10.46
C PRO A 63 -13.37 10.23 -11.34
N LYS A 64 -14.53 10.09 -10.71
CA LYS A 64 -15.82 10.04 -11.39
C LYS A 64 -16.62 11.29 -11.07
N ILE A 65 -17.37 11.77 -12.06
CA ILE A 65 -18.26 12.92 -11.93
C ILE A 65 -19.74 12.49 -12.04
N PRO A 66 -20.62 13.10 -11.26
CA PRO A 66 -22.05 12.91 -11.40
C PRO A 66 -22.56 13.68 -12.63
N VAL A 67 -23.27 13.00 -13.53
CA VAL A 67 -23.89 13.58 -14.72
C VAL A 67 -25.41 13.39 -14.61
N PRO A 68 -26.19 14.50 -14.50
CA PRO A 68 -27.64 14.41 -14.45
C PRO A 68 -28.20 13.97 -15.81
N LYS A 69 -29.17 13.06 -15.78
CA LYS A 69 -29.90 12.62 -16.97
C LYS A 69 -31.26 13.32 -17.06
N LEU A 70 -31.81 13.34 -18.28
CA LEU A 70 -33.13 13.95 -18.57
C LEU A 70 -34.30 13.23 -17.86
N ASP A 71 -34.12 11.95 -17.49
CA ASP A 71 -35.08 11.15 -16.75
C ASP A 71 -35.08 11.42 -15.22
N GLY A 72 -34.28 12.39 -14.77
CA GLY A 72 -34.13 12.74 -13.35
C GLY A 72 -33.19 11.81 -12.57
N THR A 73 -32.61 10.79 -13.21
CA THR A 73 -31.61 9.90 -12.59
C THR A 73 -30.19 10.44 -12.72
N LEU A 74 -29.26 9.86 -11.96
CA LEU A 74 -27.85 10.26 -11.94
C LEU A 74 -26.95 9.17 -12.55
N ALA A 75 -26.13 9.54 -13.53
CA ALA A 75 -25.02 8.70 -14.00
C ALA A 75 -23.73 9.08 -13.29
N VAL A 76 -22.87 8.10 -13.02
CA VAL A 76 -21.51 8.33 -12.51
C VAL A 76 -20.54 7.89 -13.59
N LEU A 77 -19.90 8.86 -14.25
CA LEU A 77 -18.99 8.63 -15.39
C LEU A 77 -17.56 9.09 -15.04
N PRO A 78 -16.51 8.50 -15.64
CA PRO A 78 -15.15 9.02 -15.49
C PRO A 78 -15.04 10.49 -15.93
N ASP A 79 -14.26 11.29 -15.20
CA ASP A 79 -14.06 12.70 -15.55
C ASP A 79 -13.21 12.84 -16.84
N PRO A 80 -13.74 13.40 -17.93
CA PRO A 80 -13.00 13.55 -19.18
C PRO A 80 -11.80 14.49 -19.03
N ARG A 81 -11.82 15.45 -18.08
CA ARG A 81 -10.69 16.36 -17.85
C ARG A 81 -9.45 15.65 -17.32
N MET A 82 -9.64 14.48 -16.71
CA MET A 82 -8.55 13.67 -16.20
C MET A 82 -7.84 12.90 -17.31
N ALA A 83 -8.44 12.74 -18.50
CA ALA A 83 -7.76 12.15 -19.65
C ALA A 83 -6.50 12.95 -20.03
N ASP A 84 -6.57 14.28 -19.93
CA ASP A 84 -5.45 15.19 -20.22
C ASP A 84 -4.54 15.44 -19.01
N SER A 85 -4.97 15.05 -17.80
CA SER A 85 -4.14 15.17 -16.62
C SER A 85 -3.20 13.97 -16.50
N TYR A 86 -1.92 14.22 -16.25
CA TYR A 86 -0.95 13.16 -15.92
C TYR A 86 -0.95 12.80 -14.43
N GLN A 87 -1.98 13.19 -13.68
CA GLN A 87 -2.07 12.92 -12.24
C GLN A 87 -2.99 11.73 -11.97
N ARG A 88 -2.48 10.74 -11.24
CA ARG A 88 -3.22 9.52 -10.92
C ARG A 88 -3.05 9.14 -9.46
N ASP A 89 -4.15 8.67 -8.90
CA ASP A 89 -4.20 8.06 -7.57
C ASP A 89 -4.09 6.54 -7.72
N PHE A 90 -3.44 5.89 -6.77
CA PHE A 90 -3.26 4.45 -6.77
C PHE A 90 -3.65 3.86 -5.42
N ALA A 91 -4.43 2.79 -5.44
CA ALA A 91 -4.54 1.87 -4.31
C ALA A 91 -3.69 0.64 -4.62
N ILE A 92 -2.65 0.40 -3.81
CA ILE A 92 -1.69 -0.68 -4.00
C ILE A 92 -1.79 -1.63 -2.82
N THR A 93 -2.03 -2.90 -3.08
CA THR A 93 -2.00 -3.97 -2.08
C THR A 93 -0.62 -4.62 -2.11
N LEU A 94 0.09 -4.53 -0.99
CA LEU A 94 1.39 -5.15 -0.79
C LEU A 94 1.23 -6.41 0.08
N ALA A 95 1.93 -7.49 -0.25
CA ALA A 95 1.91 -8.74 0.49
C ALA A 95 3.29 -9.03 1.09
N ALA A 96 3.33 -9.28 2.38
CA ALA A 96 4.55 -9.59 3.14
C ALA A 96 4.27 -10.63 4.23
N ASN A 97 5.33 -11.28 4.71
CA ASN A 97 5.27 -11.99 5.98
C ASN A 97 5.68 -11.02 7.09
N ALA A 98 4.85 -10.87 8.12
CA ALA A 98 5.10 -9.96 9.22
C ALA A 98 4.72 -10.63 10.55
N GLN A 99 5.30 -10.14 11.64
CA GLN A 99 4.96 -10.60 12.97
C GLN A 99 3.66 -9.90 13.41
N VAL A 100 2.63 -10.70 13.71
CA VAL A 100 1.38 -10.18 14.28
C VAL A 100 1.51 -10.19 15.80
N THR A 101 1.25 -9.04 16.42
CA THR A 101 1.24 -8.88 17.88
C THR A 101 -0.08 -8.26 18.33
N ASN A 102 -0.38 -8.30 19.63
CA ASN A 102 -1.57 -7.66 20.20
C ASN A 102 -1.62 -6.14 19.91
N ASP A 103 -0.46 -5.50 19.68
CA ASP A 103 -0.33 -4.07 19.43
C ASP A 103 -0.39 -3.67 17.95
N GLY A 104 -0.48 -4.66 17.05
CA GLY A 104 -0.51 -4.52 15.61
C GLY A 104 0.55 -5.34 14.87
N VAL A 105 0.66 -5.08 13.58
CA VAL A 105 1.58 -5.76 12.67
C VAL A 105 2.96 -5.12 12.72
N ILE A 106 3.98 -5.95 12.94
CA ILE A 106 5.39 -5.54 12.91
C ILE A 106 6.01 -6.09 11.63
N PHE A 107 6.31 -5.19 10.70
CA PHE A 107 7.03 -5.51 9.47
C PHE A 107 8.45 -4.96 9.58
N ALA A 108 9.45 -5.83 9.41
CA ALA A 108 10.87 -5.47 9.39
C ALA A 108 11.27 -4.52 10.54
N SER A 109 10.85 -4.83 11.76
CA SER A 109 11.10 -4.07 13.00
C SER A 109 10.33 -2.75 13.19
N ASP A 110 9.45 -2.37 12.26
CA ASP A 110 8.54 -1.22 12.43
C ASP A 110 7.08 -1.67 12.59
N LYS A 111 6.35 -0.96 13.47
CA LYS A 111 4.89 -1.11 13.56
C LYS A 111 4.24 -0.45 12.35
N VAL A 112 3.54 -1.25 11.54
CA VAL A 112 2.75 -0.76 10.40
C VAL A 112 1.29 -0.65 10.83
N LYS A 113 0.74 0.55 10.71
CA LYS A 113 -0.64 0.88 11.07
C LYS A 113 -1.24 1.77 10.00
N VAL A 114 -2.56 1.91 10.00
CA VAL A 114 -3.24 2.93 9.19
C VAL A 114 -2.65 4.31 9.48
N GLY A 115 -2.31 5.05 8.43
CA GLY A 115 -1.61 6.33 8.50
C GLY A 115 -0.09 6.24 8.42
N THR A 116 0.54 5.06 8.58
CA THR A 116 1.98 4.91 8.40
C THR A 116 2.37 5.32 6.98
N THR A 117 3.35 6.21 6.84
CA THR A 117 3.90 6.57 5.52
C THR A 117 4.86 5.48 5.08
N ILE A 118 4.63 4.94 3.89
CA ILE A 118 5.45 3.91 3.27
C ILE A 118 5.85 4.38 1.88
N GLU A 119 7.09 4.09 1.51
CA GLU A 119 7.63 4.31 0.19
C GLU A 119 7.96 2.96 -0.45
N ILE A 120 7.58 2.80 -1.71
CA ILE A 120 7.99 1.67 -2.53
C ILE A 120 8.95 2.16 -3.61
N GLU A 121 10.05 1.46 -3.76
CA GLU A 121 11.10 1.76 -4.72
C GLU A 121 11.25 0.58 -5.70
N GLY A 122 11.20 0.91 -6.97
CA GLY A 122 11.51 0.00 -8.07
C GLY A 122 12.50 0.66 -9.04
N PRO A 123 12.91 -0.05 -10.10
CA PRO A 123 13.94 0.46 -11.02
C PRO A 123 13.59 1.77 -11.73
N LYS A 124 12.29 2.11 -11.81
CA LYS A 124 11.77 3.27 -12.55
C LYS A 124 10.94 4.22 -11.69
N TYR A 125 10.81 3.95 -10.39
CA TYR A 125 9.91 4.73 -9.55
C TYR A 125 10.33 4.71 -8.09
N LEU A 126 10.00 5.82 -7.42
CA LEU A 126 9.96 5.93 -5.97
C LEU A 126 8.59 6.53 -5.63
N ILE A 127 7.72 5.72 -5.04
CA ILE A 127 6.32 6.09 -4.82
C ILE A 127 6.06 6.14 -3.32
N LYS A 128 5.62 7.31 -2.86
CA LYS A 128 5.24 7.56 -1.47
C LYS A 128 3.73 7.42 -1.32
N GLY A 129 3.29 6.67 -0.30
CA GLY A 129 1.88 6.54 0.04
C GLY A 129 1.66 6.43 1.55
N SER A 130 0.39 6.40 1.94
CA SER A 130 -0.02 6.17 3.31
C SER A 130 -0.80 4.88 3.41
N VAL A 131 -0.55 4.09 4.45
CA VAL A 131 -1.30 2.86 4.72
C VAL A 131 -2.76 3.22 5.00
N MET A 132 -3.66 2.60 4.25
CA MET A 132 -5.10 2.74 4.37
C MET A 132 -5.72 1.57 5.14
N ASP A 133 -5.15 0.36 5.00
CA ASP A 133 -5.62 -0.84 5.68
C ASP A 133 -4.48 -1.85 5.91
N VAL A 134 -4.63 -2.70 6.92
CA VAL A 134 -3.71 -3.80 7.22
C VAL A 134 -4.51 -5.05 7.57
N ARG A 135 -4.42 -6.08 6.73
CA ARG A 135 -5.13 -7.36 6.88
C ARG A 135 -4.16 -8.46 7.28
N TYR A 136 -4.50 -9.26 8.30
CA TYR A 136 -3.67 -10.34 8.85
C TYR A 136 -4.52 -11.49 9.40
#